data_AF-A0A0W0Z3B7-F1
#
_entry.id   AF-A0A0W0Z3B7-F1
#
_cell.length_a   1.000
_cell.length_b   1.000
_cell.length_c   1.000
_cell.angle_alpha   90.00
_cell.angle_beta   90.00
_cell.angle_gamma   90.00
#
_symmetry.space_group_name_H-M   'P 1'
#
loop_
_entity.id
_entity.type
_entity.pdbx_description
1 polymer ?
#
loop_
_entity_poly.entity_id
_entity_poly.type
_entity_poly.pdbx_seq_one_letter_code
_entity_poly.pdbx_strand_id
1 'polypeptide(L)'
;MKNKIELFEFLGQLIDIQIKKYVALTTEKVIHDARYNAKLVFAEINELFGFAEQLVADMENPAASKLNNPKHFDALFNQVKFYLEQEHTRIYAGWILDEKNSTTEVEKQLAQLQKIGESAGIDCSSASIAVTQTQKLCEYDSAQIAFQVFDLVKRIKENPEMDLDSTIPRQAQIRLRHNAKTRYSEKEFAESINGIHTRYLEFFEQSDLENNHSTLSKEETGIYEEKHRNRWGRLLERYQTIIHSATLDESDKLSPEAPSQISTNEEHQITIPPTEKKAIIPDSSNGKKPESNGFFRNSIFYSGLAIAGAVAVCMLMAYFTKGNKSDLGTLLKPS
;
A
#
# COMPACT_ATOMS: atom_id res chain seq x y z
N MET A 1 -15.31 18.58 -7.66
CA MET A 1 -15.79 17.35 -6.98
C MET A 1 -15.08 16.10 -7.50
N LYS A 2 -14.98 15.91 -8.83
CA LYS A 2 -14.29 14.78 -9.48
C LYS A 2 -13.00 14.30 -8.79
N ASN A 3 -11.99 15.15 -8.63
CA ASN A 3 -10.68 14.71 -8.10
C ASN A 3 -10.76 14.24 -6.65
N LYS A 4 -11.71 14.75 -5.85
CA LYS A 4 -11.95 14.30 -4.47
C LYS A 4 -12.57 12.90 -4.45
N ILE A 5 -13.49 12.63 -5.39
CA ILE A 5 -14.09 11.31 -5.60
C ILE A 5 -13.01 10.31 -6.01
N GLU A 6 -12.23 10.63 -7.05
CA GLU A 6 -11.18 9.74 -7.55
C GLU A 6 -10.13 9.43 -6.46
N LEU A 7 -9.72 10.42 -5.67
CA LEU A 7 -8.79 10.21 -4.55
C LEU A 7 -9.41 9.39 -3.41
N PHE A 8 -10.71 9.57 -3.12
CA PHE A 8 -11.42 8.77 -2.11
C PHE A 8 -11.52 7.31 -2.52
N GLU A 9 -11.91 7.03 -3.76
CA GLU A 9 -11.98 5.68 -4.29
C GLU A 9 -10.61 5.00 -4.31
N PHE A 10 -9.57 5.76 -4.65
CA PHE A 10 -8.18 5.29 -4.59
C PHE A 10 -7.75 4.94 -3.16
N LEU A 11 -8.06 5.81 -2.19
CA LEU A 11 -7.79 5.56 -0.76
C LEU A 11 -8.51 4.30 -0.26
N GLY A 12 -9.73 4.03 -0.71
CA GLY A 12 -10.44 2.81 -0.38
C GLY A 12 -9.70 1.55 -0.79
N GLN A 13 -9.13 1.55 -2.00
CA GLN A 13 -8.30 0.45 -2.50
C GLN A 13 -7.03 0.29 -1.67
N LEU A 14 -6.35 1.41 -1.39
CA LEU A 14 -5.11 1.41 -0.60
C LEU A 14 -5.34 0.90 0.83
N ILE A 15 -6.41 1.34 1.49
CA ILE A 15 -6.79 0.90 2.84
C ILE A 15 -7.06 -0.61 2.85
N ASP A 16 -7.83 -1.13 1.89
CA ASP A 16 -8.11 -2.57 1.80
C ASP A 16 -6.83 -3.40 1.61
N ILE A 17 -5.91 -2.94 0.76
CA ILE A 17 -4.61 -3.57 0.54
C ILE A 17 -3.81 -3.61 1.85
N GLN A 18 -3.71 -2.48 2.56
CA GLN A 18 -2.95 -2.42 3.80
C GLN A 18 -3.57 -3.30 4.90
N ILE A 19 -4.91 -3.38 4.97
CA ILE A 19 -5.61 -4.28 5.90
C ILE A 19 -5.24 -5.73 5.61
N LYS A 20 -5.39 -6.17 4.35
CA LYS A 20 -5.04 -7.53 3.93
C LYS A 20 -3.57 -7.84 4.22
N LYS A 21 -2.68 -6.87 4.01
CA LYS A 21 -1.24 -7.01 4.26
C LYS A 21 -0.95 -7.31 5.74
N TYR A 22 -1.38 -6.47 6.69
CA TYR A 22 -1.04 -6.74 8.09
C TYR A 22 -1.71 -8.00 8.64
N VAL A 23 -2.91 -8.35 8.16
CA VAL A 23 -3.57 -9.61 8.53
C VAL A 23 -2.76 -10.81 8.04
N ALA A 24 -2.26 -10.78 6.79
CA ALA A 24 -1.38 -11.83 6.28
C ALA A 24 -0.10 -11.95 7.13
N LEU A 25 0.53 -10.82 7.49
CA LEU A 25 1.77 -10.80 8.28
C LEU A 25 1.62 -11.41 9.69
N THR A 26 0.42 -11.38 10.27
CA THR A 26 0.18 -11.88 11.63
C THR A 26 -0.45 -13.27 11.67
N THR A 27 -1.07 -13.71 10.56
CA THR A 27 -1.76 -15.01 10.46
C THR A 27 -0.93 -16.08 9.77
N GLU A 28 -0.13 -15.71 8.77
CA GLU A 28 0.84 -16.60 8.16
C GLU A 28 2.01 -16.83 9.13
N LYS A 29 2.67 -18.00 9.08
CA LYS A 29 3.90 -18.28 9.84
C LYS A 29 5.10 -17.48 9.28
N VAL A 30 4.88 -16.21 8.98
CA VAL A 30 5.94 -15.25 8.70
C VAL A 30 6.72 -15.10 10.00
N ILE A 31 8.04 -15.17 9.87
CA ILE A 31 9.00 -15.20 10.97
C ILE A 31 8.75 -13.99 11.90
N HIS A 32 9.07 -14.16 13.18
CA HIS A 32 8.79 -13.24 14.29
C HIS A 32 8.96 -11.74 14.00
N ASP A 33 9.84 -11.34 13.09
CA ASP A 33 10.07 -9.92 12.80
C ASP A 33 9.00 -9.22 11.96
N ALA A 34 8.23 -9.95 11.15
CA ALA A 34 7.09 -9.35 10.42
C ALA A 34 6.00 -8.80 11.36
N ARG A 35 6.02 -9.22 12.63
CA ARG A 35 5.11 -8.72 13.68
C ARG A 35 5.52 -7.36 14.23
N TYR A 36 6.78 -6.95 14.08
CA TYR A 36 7.27 -5.63 14.55
C TYR A 36 6.67 -4.48 13.72
N ASN A 37 6.38 -4.71 12.43
CA ASN A 37 5.81 -3.66 11.57
C ASN A 37 4.28 -3.57 11.62
N ALA A 38 3.59 -4.53 12.24
CA ALA A 38 2.13 -4.54 12.26
C ALA A 38 1.51 -3.35 13.03
N LYS A 39 2.15 -2.85 14.11
CA LYS A 39 1.66 -1.68 14.84
C LYS A 39 1.88 -0.37 14.08
N LEU A 40 3.00 -0.27 13.36
CA LEU A 40 3.26 0.87 12.47
C LEU A 40 2.25 0.87 11.33
N VAL A 41 2.02 -0.27 10.66
CA VAL A 41 0.99 -0.42 9.62
C VAL A 41 -0.41 -0.09 10.16
N PHE A 42 -0.74 -0.45 11.40
CA PHE A 42 -1.98 -0.02 12.04
C PHE A 42 -2.10 1.51 12.17
N ALA A 43 -1.01 2.19 12.56
CA ALA A 43 -0.98 3.65 12.64
C ALA A 43 -1.12 4.30 11.25
N GLU A 44 -0.43 3.76 10.24
CA GLU A 44 -0.55 4.20 8.84
C GLU A 44 -2.00 4.10 8.35
N ILE A 45 -2.68 2.98 8.60
CA ILE A 45 -4.09 2.79 8.21
C ILE A 45 -4.99 3.83 8.89
N ASN A 46 -4.73 4.18 10.15
CA ASN A 46 -5.52 5.21 10.83
C ASN A 46 -5.32 6.60 10.22
N GLU A 47 -4.14 6.92 9.69
CA GLU A 47 -3.89 8.16 8.95
C GLU A 47 -4.59 8.15 7.59
N LEU A 48 -4.52 7.04 6.84
CA LEU A 48 -5.26 6.87 5.59
C LEU A 48 -6.78 7.04 5.80
N PHE A 49 -7.32 6.48 6.88
CA PHE A 49 -8.71 6.73 7.26
C PHE A 49 -8.97 8.21 7.63
N GLY A 50 -8.01 8.88 8.25
CA GLY A 50 -8.10 10.33 8.52
C GLY A 50 -8.17 11.15 7.23
N PHE A 51 -7.49 10.72 6.17
CA PHE A 51 -7.56 11.36 4.86
C PHE A 51 -8.90 11.09 4.16
N ALA A 52 -9.36 9.84 4.21
CA ALA A 52 -10.65 9.46 3.66
C ALA A 52 -11.81 10.22 4.35
N GLU A 53 -11.75 10.36 5.69
CA GLU A 53 -12.70 11.15 6.47
C GLU A 53 -12.71 12.62 6.07
N GLN A 54 -11.52 13.21 5.85
CA GLN A 54 -11.42 14.59 5.37
C GLN A 54 -12.08 14.76 3.99
N LEU A 55 -11.87 13.82 3.06
CA LEU A 55 -12.51 13.86 1.74
C LEU A 55 -14.03 13.73 1.83
N VAL A 56 -14.54 12.79 2.63
CA VAL A 56 -15.99 12.58 2.79
C VAL A 56 -16.65 13.80 3.42
N ALA A 57 -16.13 14.30 4.55
CA ALA A 57 -16.67 15.47 5.22
C ALA A 57 -16.69 16.71 4.29
N ASP A 58 -15.67 16.82 3.45
CA ASP A 58 -15.56 17.89 2.47
C ASP A 58 -16.54 17.75 1.29
N MET A 59 -16.82 16.52 0.86
CA MET A 59 -17.86 16.21 -0.13
C MET A 59 -19.28 16.38 0.42
N GLU A 60 -19.50 16.12 1.72
CA GLU A 60 -20.78 16.34 2.41
C GLU A 60 -21.12 17.83 2.57
N ASN A 61 -20.10 18.68 2.76
CA ASN A 61 -20.28 20.11 2.89
C ASN A 61 -19.32 20.91 1.98
N PRO A 62 -19.61 20.97 0.67
CA PRO A 62 -18.73 21.65 -0.29
C PRO A 62 -18.60 23.15 -0.03
N ALA A 63 -19.56 23.79 0.63
CA ALA A 63 -19.55 25.23 0.89
C ALA A 63 -18.57 25.62 2.02
N ALA A 64 -18.37 24.74 3.01
CA ALA A 64 -17.42 24.94 4.12
C ALA A 64 -16.05 24.26 3.89
N SER A 65 -15.87 23.67 2.71
CA SER A 65 -14.73 22.84 2.33
C SER A 65 -13.40 23.59 2.35
N LYS A 66 -12.44 23.09 3.14
CA LYS A 66 -11.04 23.54 3.08
C LYS A 66 -10.33 22.97 1.86
N LEU A 67 -10.73 21.81 1.35
CA LEU A 67 -10.11 21.16 0.19
C LEU A 67 -10.52 21.80 -1.15
N ASN A 68 -11.42 22.79 -1.16
CA ASN A 68 -11.60 23.69 -2.30
C ASN A 68 -10.39 24.60 -2.53
N ASN A 69 -9.58 24.84 -1.49
CA ASN A 69 -8.29 25.49 -1.66
C ASN A 69 -7.30 24.48 -2.26
N PRO A 70 -6.72 24.76 -3.45
CA PRO A 70 -5.78 23.86 -4.11
C PRO A 70 -4.63 23.41 -3.20
N LYS A 71 -4.14 24.29 -2.32
CA LYS A 71 -3.03 23.97 -1.41
C LYS A 71 -3.38 22.89 -0.39
N HIS A 72 -4.62 22.85 0.09
CA HIS A 72 -5.03 21.84 1.06
C HIS A 72 -5.27 20.48 0.38
N PHE A 73 -5.83 20.49 -0.83
CA PHE A 73 -5.98 19.25 -1.61
C PHE A 73 -4.61 18.69 -2.03
N ASP A 74 -3.70 19.54 -2.48
CA ASP A 74 -2.31 19.19 -2.81
C ASP A 74 -1.58 18.57 -1.59
N ALA A 75 -1.69 19.20 -0.42
CA ALA A 75 -1.13 18.65 0.81
C ALA A 75 -1.68 17.25 1.14
N LEU A 76 -3.00 17.06 1.02
CA LEU A 76 -3.63 15.75 1.26
C LEU A 76 -3.18 14.71 0.23
N PHE A 77 -3.14 15.08 -1.05
CA PHE A 77 -2.68 14.22 -2.14
C PHE A 77 -1.25 13.75 -1.91
N ASN A 78 -0.34 14.66 -1.57
CA ASN A 78 1.06 14.33 -1.30
C ASN A 78 1.20 13.42 -0.07
N GLN A 79 0.33 13.53 0.92
CA GLN A 79 0.31 12.60 2.05
C GLN A 79 -0.17 11.18 1.66
N VAL A 80 -1.06 11.04 0.66
CA VAL A 80 -1.40 9.72 0.10
C VAL A 80 -0.24 9.16 -0.72
N LYS A 81 0.36 10.01 -1.59
CA LYS A 81 1.52 9.68 -2.42
C LYS A 81 2.68 9.15 -1.58
N PHE A 82 2.93 9.80 -0.45
CA PHE A 82 3.97 9.40 0.51
C PHE A 82 3.93 7.90 0.84
N TYR A 83 2.78 7.33 1.22
CA TYR A 83 2.73 5.90 1.61
C TYR A 83 3.01 4.95 0.45
N LEU A 84 2.64 5.32 -0.78
CA LEU A 84 2.97 4.51 -1.95
C LEU A 84 4.44 4.60 -2.33
N GLU A 85 5.08 5.77 -2.16
CA GLU A 85 6.52 5.91 -2.34
C GLU A 85 7.30 5.07 -1.31
N GLN A 86 6.81 5.01 -0.07
CA GLN A 86 7.39 4.13 0.95
C GLN A 86 7.17 2.65 0.64
N GLU A 87 5.98 2.27 0.17
CA GLU A 87 5.72 0.88 -0.25
C GLU A 87 6.57 0.48 -1.46
N HIS A 88 6.71 1.38 -2.44
CA HIS A 88 7.55 1.18 -3.60
C HIS A 88 9.01 0.94 -3.20
N THR A 89 9.52 1.71 -2.25
CA THR A 89 10.87 1.53 -1.68
C THR A 89 11.05 0.11 -1.13
N ARG A 90 10.11 -0.37 -0.30
CA ARG A 90 10.16 -1.70 0.30
C ARG A 90 10.10 -2.82 -0.75
N ILE A 91 9.18 -2.69 -1.71
CA ILE A 91 9.00 -3.68 -2.79
C ILE A 91 10.21 -3.70 -3.74
N TYR A 92 10.77 -2.54 -4.06
CA TYR A 92 11.95 -2.42 -4.91
C TYR A 92 13.17 -3.10 -4.26
N ALA A 93 13.39 -2.89 -2.95
CA ALA A 93 14.40 -3.63 -2.21
C ALA A 93 14.15 -5.15 -2.30
N GLY A 94 12.91 -5.58 -2.11
CA GLY A 94 12.49 -6.97 -2.34
C GLY A 94 12.86 -7.52 -3.71
N TRP A 95 12.59 -6.77 -4.77
CA TRP A 95 12.89 -7.15 -6.15
C TRP A 95 14.37 -7.17 -6.49
N ILE A 96 15.16 -6.29 -5.87
CA ILE A 96 16.62 -6.34 -5.96
C ILE A 96 17.14 -7.64 -5.33
N LEU A 97 16.57 -8.05 -4.20
CA LEU A 97 16.97 -9.28 -3.53
C LEU A 97 16.55 -10.55 -4.30
N ASP A 98 15.32 -10.58 -4.81
CA ASP A 98 14.76 -11.72 -5.54
C ASP A 98 13.85 -11.26 -6.68
N GLU A 99 14.21 -11.61 -7.92
CA GLU A 99 13.48 -11.24 -9.15
C GLU A 99 12.08 -11.85 -9.24
N LYS A 100 11.75 -12.81 -8.38
CA LYS A 100 10.38 -13.32 -8.25
C LYS A 100 9.41 -12.29 -7.65
N ASN A 101 9.94 -11.30 -6.94
CA ASN A 101 9.15 -10.17 -6.48
C ASN A 101 8.86 -9.24 -7.66
N SER A 102 7.84 -8.39 -7.54
CA SER A 102 7.46 -7.49 -8.63
C SER A 102 7.06 -6.13 -8.09
N THR A 103 7.58 -5.07 -8.71
CA THR A 103 7.23 -3.67 -8.47
C THR A 103 6.00 -3.22 -9.26
N THR A 104 5.56 -4.02 -10.23
CA THR A 104 4.56 -3.63 -11.23
C THR A 104 3.24 -3.15 -10.63
N GLU A 105 2.80 -3.75 -9.52
CA GLU A 105 1.50 -3.38 -8.93
C GLU A 105 1.55 -2.02 -8.21
N VAL A 106 2.59 -1.76 -7.43
CA VAL A 106 2.77 -0.46 -6.78
C VAL A 106 3.07 0.64 -7.81
N GLU A 107 3.78 0.31 -8.90
CA GLU A 107 3.99 1.21 -10.03
C GLU A 107 2.67 1.58 -10.73
N LYS A 108 1.74 0.62 -10.90
CA LYS A 108 0.40 0.91 -11.43
C LYS A 108 -0.39 1.83 -10.50
N GLN A 109 -0.31 1.60 -9.18
CA GLN A 109 -0.98 2.44 -8.18
C GLN A 109 -0.42 3.87 -8.17
N LEU A 110 0.91 4.01 -8.24
CA LEU A 110 1.57 5.30 -8.39
C LEU A 110 1.15 6.00 -9.69
N ALA A 111 1.10 5.27 -10.81
CA ALA A 111 0.65 5.83 -12.09
C ALA A 111 -0.83 6.24 -12.07
N GLN A 112 -1.70 5.49 -11.38
CA GLN A 112 -3.09 5.88 -11.19
C GLN A 112 -3.21 7.14 -10.33
N LEU A 113 -2.47 7.20 -9.21
CA LEU A 113 -2.45 8.39 -8.36
C LEU A 113 -1.91 9.61 -9.10
N GLN A 114 -0.84 9.43 -9.90
CA GLN A 114 -0.29 10.49 -10.74
C GLN A 114 -1.34 11.07 -11.69
N LYS A 115 -2.18 10.23 -12.32
CA LYS A 115 -3.27 10.72 -13.18
C LYS A 115 -4.30 11.56 -12.42
N ILE A 116 -4.59 11.21 -11.16
CA ILE A 116 -5.47 11.99 -10.27
C ILE A 116 -4.80 13.34 -9.93
N GLY A 117 -3.49 13.35 -9.68
CA GLY A 117 -2.73 14.57 -9.41
C GLY A 117 -2.68 15.50 -10.62
N GLU A 118 -2.35 14.96 -11.80
CA GLU A 118 -2.29 15.70 -13.06
C GLU A 118 -3.66 16.31 -13.43
N SER A 119 -4.76 15.56 -13.22
CA SER A 119 -6.12 16.07 -13.44
C SER A 119 -6.52 17.17 -12.44
N ALA A 120 -5.83 17.25 -11.30
CA ALA A 120 -5.97 18.29 -10.29
C ALA A 120 -4.99 19.45 -10.42
N GLY A 121 -4.07 19.41 -11.38
CA GLY A 121 -3.01 20.42 -11.54
C GLY A 121 -1.93 20.36 -10.45
N ILE A 122 -1.72 19.18 -9.85
CA ILE A 122 -0.66 18.93 -8.87
C ILE A 122 0.63 18.50 -9.57
N ASP A 123 1.76 19.03 -9.12
CA ASP A 123 3.08 18.56 -9.56
C ASP A 123 3.46 17.25 -8.85
N CYS A 124 3.46 16.16 -9.59
CA CYS A 124 3.81 14.83 -9.09
C CYS A 124 5.31 14.51 -9.18
N SER A 125 6.15 15.40 -9.74
CA SER A 125 7.57 15.13 -10.02
C SER A 125 8.44 15.11 -8.77
N SER A 126 8.07 15.90 -7.76
CA SER A 126 8.81 16.00 -6.50
C SER A 126 8.45 14.84 -5.57
N ALA A 127 9.44 14.32 -4.84
CA ALA A 127 9.20 13.32 -3.81
C ALA A 127 8.35 13.89 -2.67
N SER A 128 7.47 13.06 -2.08
CA SER A 128 6.68 13.48 -0.93
C SER A 128 7.54 13.59 0.33
N ILE A 129 7.13 14.43 1.27
CA ILE A 129 7.86 14.65 2.53
C ILE A 129 7.03 14.09 3.69
N ALA A 130 7.67 13.42 4.64
CA ALA A 130 7.02 12.98 5.87
C ALA A 130 6.64 14.19 6.75
N VAL A 131 5.34 14.34 7.03
CA VAL A 131 4.81 15.46 7.83
C VAL A 131 4.49 15.02 9.26
N THR A 132 3.91 13.84 9.43
CA THR A 132 3.50 13.34 10.74
C THR A 132 4.56 12.44 11.38
N GLN A 133 4.46 12.21 12.69
CA GLN A 133 5.38 11.29 13.37
C GLN A 133 5.28 9.86 12.83
N THR A 134 4.07 9.41 12.49
CA THR A 134 3.85 8.09 11.89
C THR A 134 4.48 8.00 10.51
N GLN A 135 4.35 9.04 9.68
CA GLN A 135 5.01 9.10 8.37
C GLN A 135 6.54 9.07 8.52
N LYS A 136 7.10 9.83 9.46
CA LYS A 136 8.54 9.81 9.72
C LYS A 136 9.04 8.42 10.13
N LEU A 137 8.28 7.71 10.99
CA LEU A 137 8.57 6.33 11.35
C LEU A 137 8.43 5.36 10.16
N CYS A 138 7.44 5.57 9.29
CA CYS A 138 7.23 4.79 8.06
C CYS A 138 8.38 4.97 7.05
N GLU A 139 8.85 6.21 6.86
CA GLU A 139 10.01 6.51 6.02
C GLU A 139 11.27 5.88 6.59
N TYR A 140 11.50 6.04 7.90
CA TYR A 140 12.66 5.46 8.57
C TYR A 140 12.68 3.93 8.48
N ASP A 141 11.54 3.26 8.73
CA ASP A 141 11.42 1.81 8.55
C ASP A 141 11.76 1.44 7.10
N SER A 142 11.09 2.05 6.12
CA SER A 142 11.31 1.76 4.69
C SER A 142 12.76 1.95 4.26
N ALA A 143 13.39 3.03 4.71
CA ALA A 143 14.80 3.32 4.49
C ALA A 143 15.69 2.24 5.09
N GLN A 144 15.40 1.79 6.31
CA GLN A 144 16.17 0.74 6.98
C GLN A 144 16.08 -0.60 6.26
N ILE A 145 14.87 -1.00 5.86
CA ILE A 145 14.63 -2.20 5.06
C ILE A 145 15.49 -2.16 3.79
N ALA A 146 15.35 -1.06 3.04
CA ALA A 146 16.05 -0.91 1.78
C ALA A 146 17.57 -0.92 1.99
N PHE A 147 18.08 -0.09 2.91
CA PHE A 147 19.50 -0.02 3.21
C PHE A 147 20.11 -1.37 3.54
N GLN A 148 19.48 -2.17 4.42
CA GLN A 148 19.97 -3.49 4.79
C GLN A 148 20.06 -4.44 3.58
N VAL A 149 19.08 -4.38 2.69
CA VAL A 149 19.09 -5.17 1.45
C VAL A 149 20.20 -4.71 0.52
N PHE A 150 20.30 -3.39 0.26
CA PHE A 150 21.32 -2.84 -0.63
C PHE A 150 22.74 -3.06 -0.08
N ASP A 151 22.91 -3.00 1.24
CA ASP A 151 24.17 -3.31 1.92
C ASP A 151 24.57 -4.78 1.74
N LEU A 152 23.63 -5.72 1.95
CA LEU A 152 23.90 -7.14 1.69
C LEU A 152 24.28 -7.36 0.23
N VAL A 153 23.52 -6.77 -0.69
CA VAL A 153 23.71 -6.92 -2.13
C VAL A 153 25.08 -6.38 -2.57
N LYS A 154 25.52 -5.27 -1.98
CA LYS A 154 26.86 -4.71 -2.18
C LYS A 154 27.94 -5.65 -1.65
N ARG A 155 27.82 -6.14 -0.41
CA ARG A 155 28.78 -7.07 0.20
C ARG A 155 28.90 -8.39 -0.56
N ILE A 156 27.78 -8.99 -0.99
CA ILE A 156 27.82 -10.25 -1.74
C ILE A 156 28.33 -10.05 -3.17
N LYS A 157 28.12 -8.88 -3.77
CA LYS A 157 28.75 -8.53 -5.04
C LYS A 157 30.28 -8.49 -4.92
N GLU A 158 30.79 -7.87 -3.85
CA GLU A 158 32.23 -7.80 -3.58
C GLU A 158 32.84 -9.16 -3.23
N ASN A 159 32.10 -9.99 -2.49
CA ASN A 159 32.51 -11.35 -2.13
C ASN A 159 31.35 -12.36 -2.29
N PRO A 160 31.16 -12.95 -3.49
CA PRO A 160 30.06 -13.89 -3.75
C PRO A 160 30.08 -15.16 -2.90
N GLU A 161 31.24 -15.53 -2.35
CA GLU A 161 31.41 -16.74 -1.55
C GLU A 161 31.34 -16.44 -0.04
N MET A 162 30.94 -15.23 0.36
CA MET A 162 30.76 -14.89 1.78
C MET A 162 29.78 -15.84 2.47
N ASP A 163 29.99 -16.02 3.78
CA ASP A 163 29.04 -16.70 4.64
C ASP A 163 27.78 -15.84 4.77
N LEU A 164 26.66 -16.40 4.31
CA LEU A 164 25.34 -15.79 4.44
C LEU A 164 24.68 -16.30 5.71
N ASP A 165 23.82 -15.49 6.30
CA ASP A 165 23.06 -15.87 7.49
C ASP A 165 22.29 -17.18 7.22
N SER A 166 22.53 -18.18 8.08
CA SER A 166 21.92 -19.51 8.00
C SER A 166 20.38 -19.50 8.05
N THR A 167 19.78 -18.40 8.51
CA THR A 167 18.33 -18.21 8.51
C THR A 167 17.80 -17.93 7.11
N ILE A 168 18.57 -17.33 6.21
CA ILE A 168 18.18 -17.09 4.82
C ILE A 168 17.97 -18.47 4.13
N PRO A 169 16.83 -18.71 3.44
CA PRO A 169 16.57 -19.99 2.80
C PRO A 169 17.66 -20.34 1.79
N ARG A 170 18.10 -21.60 1.77
CA ARG A 170 19.17 -22.07 0.88
C ARG A 170 18.97 -21.68 -0.58
N GLN A 171 17.73 -21.73 -1.07
CA GLN A 171 17.39 -21.33 -2.44
C GLN A 171 17.55 -19.82 -2.68
N ALA A 172 17.26 -18.98 -1.69
CA ALA A 172 17.50 -17.55 -1.76
C ALA A 172 19.00 -17.23 -1.72
N GLN A 173 19.77 -17.93 -0.87
CA GLN A 173 21.24 -17.81 -0.86
C GLN A 173 21.87 -18.15 -2.22
N ILE A 174 21.41 -19.23 -2.87
CA ILE A 174 21.88 -19.61 -4.21
C ILE A 174 21.59 -18.49 -5.23
N ARG A 175 20.38 -17.90 -5.20
CA ARG A 175 20.02 -16.78 -6.10
C ARG A 175 20.86 -15.54 -5.83
N LEU A 176 21.09 -15.18 -4.58
CA LEU A 176 21.92 -14.03 -4.22
C LEU A 176 23.35 -14.19 -4.77
N ARG A 177 23.95 -15.38 -4.61
CA ARG A 177 25.29 -15.67 -5.16
C ARG A 177 25.32 -15.66 -6.69
N HIS A 178 24.24 -16.12 -7.33
CA HIS A 178 24.11 -16.03 -8.78
C HIS A 178 24.05 -14.55 -9.23
N ASN A 179 23.16 -13.76 -8.63
CA ASN A 179 22.95 -12.34 -8.94
C ASN A 179 24.21 -11.50 -8.70
N ALA A 180 25.01 -11.83 -7.70
CA ALA A 180 26.32 -11.21 -7.46
C ALA A 180 27.24 -11.28 -8.69
N LYS A 181 27.22 -12.41 -9.39
CA LYS A 181 28.04 -12.68 -10.59
C LYS A 181 27.36 -12.22 -11.89
N THR A 182 26.10 -11.80 -11.83
CA THR A 182 25.31 -11.38 -12.99
C THR A 182 24.71 -9.99 -12.76
N ARG A 183 23.44 -9.91 -12.39
CA ARG A 183 22.61 -8.69 -12.31
C ARG A 183 23.23 -7.57 -11.47
N TYR A 184 23.82 -7.87 -10.31
CA TYR A 184 24.39 -6.83 -9.43
C TYR A 184 25.65 -6.19 -10.02
N SER A 185 26.28 -6.85 -11.00
CA SER A 185 27.44 -6.35 -11.72
C SER A 185 27.07 -5.55 -12.97
N GLU A 186 25.82 -5.58 -13.41
CA GLU A 186 25.34 -4.72 -14.49
C GLU A 186 25.39 -3.25 -14.07
N LYS A 187 25.80 -2.37 -14.99
CA LYS A 187 26.09 -0.96 -14.68
C LYS A 187 24.91 -0.24 -14.04
N GLU A 188 23.73 -0.35 -14.63
CA GLU A 188 22.52 0.33 -14.16
C GLU A 188 22.13 -0.12 -12.74
N PHE A 189 22.22 -1.43 -12.47
CA PHE A 189 21.98 -1.97 -11.13
C PHE A 189 23.04 -1.52 -10.13
N ALA A 190 24.31 -1.59 -10.50
CA ALA A 190 25.41 -1.17 -9.65
C ALA A 190 25.30 0.30 -9.24
N GLU A 191 24.97 1.18 -10.18
CA GLU A 191 24.75 2.60 -9.93
C GLU A 191 23.53 2.84 -9.02
N SER A 192 22.41 2.16 -9.29
CA SER A 192 21.21 2.22 -8.44
C SER A 192 21.49 1.75 -7.00
N ILE A 193 22.13 0.58 -6.85
CA ILE A 193 22.48 0.01 -5.54
C ILE A 193 23.35 0.98 -4.74
N ASN A 194 24.41 1.52 -5.35
CA ASN A 194 25.32 2.44 -4.67
C ASN A 194 24.65 3.78 -4.34
N GLY A 195 23.85 4.33 -5.25
CA GLY A 195 23.15 5.60 -5.05
C GLY A 195 22.12 5.51 -3.93
N ILE A 196 21.32 4.44 -3.91
CA ILE A 196 20.29 4.22 -2.88
C ILE A 196 20.94 3.93 -1.51
N HIS A 197 21.98 3.10 -1.47
CA HIS A 197 22.73 2.81 -0.22
C HIS A 197 23.31 4.08 0.39
N THR A 198 23.96 4.92 -0.41
CA THR A 198 24.56 6.20 0.05
C THR A 198 23.49 7.15 0.55
N ARG A 199 22.39 7.31 -0.20
CA ARG A 199 21.27 8.18 0.21
C ARG A 199 20.69 7.78 1.56
N TYR A 200 20.53 6.48 1.83
CA TYR A 200 20.01 6.04 3.13
C TYR A 200 21.01 6.16 4.25
N LEU A 201 22.31 5.98 3.98
CA LEU A 201 23.35 6.26 4.96
C LEU A 201 23.30 7.73 5.42
N GLU A 202 23.24 8.67 4.47
CA GLU A 202 23.09 10.10 4.75
C GLU A 202 21.80 10.43 5.50
N PHE A 203 20.69 9.75 5.15
CA PHE A 203 19.42 9.90 5.86
C PHE A 203 19.52 9.46 7.34
N PHE A 204 20.20 8.34 7.64
CA PHE A 204 20.35 7.88 9.02
C PHE A 204 21.27 8.79 9.85
N GLU A 205 22.33 9.35 9.24
CA GLU A 205 23.20 10.32 9.92
C GLU A 205 22.47 11.59 10.35
N GLN A 206 21.36 11.92 9.68
CA GLN A 206 20.54 13.11 9.94
C GLN A 206 19.29 12.82 10.78
N SER A 207 18.98 11.55 11.06
CA SER A 207 17.75 11.12 11.71
C SER A 207 17.96 10.85 13.20
N ASP A 208 17.15 11.50 14.04
CA ASP A 208 17.10 11.23 15.49
C ASP A 208 16.15 10.06 15.85
N LEU A 209 15.56 9.38 14.86
CA LEU A 209 14.62 8.28 15.09
C LEU A 209 15.34 6.96 15.33
N GLU A 210 14.77 6.16 16.25
CA GLU A 210 15.23 4.81 16.55
C GLU A 210 14.22 3.75 16.06
N ASN A 211 14.68 2.50 16.00
CA ASN A 211 13.84 1.37 15.61
C ASN A 211 12.64 1.19 16.55
N ASN A 212 11.46 1.02 15.96
CA ASN A 212 10.27 0.67 16.71
C ASN A 212 10.16 -0.85 16.87
N HIS A 213 10.31 -1.34 18.11
CA HIS A 213 10.24 -2.77 18.44
C HIS A 213 8.86 -3.25 18.88
N SER A 214 7.79 -2.54 18.53
CA SER A 214 6.44 -2.89 18.97
C SER A 214 5.84 -4.03 18.16
N THR A 215 5.51 -5.15 18.79
CA THR A 215 4.82 -6.27 18.13
C THR A 215 3.31 -6.23 18.30
N LEU A 216 2.58 -6.82 17.35
CA LEU A 216 1.12 -7.03 17.42
C LEU A 216 0.81 -8.53 17.56
N SER A 217 -0.04 -8.90 18.51
CA SER A 217 -0.51 -10.27 18.67
C SER A 217 -1.57 -10.66 17.64
N LYS A 218 -1.83 -11.96 17.50
CA LYS A 218 -2.85 -12.47 16.57
C LYS A 218 -4.26 -12.05 17.02
N GLU A 219 -4.50 -12.04 18.32
CA GLU A 219 -5.74 -11.61 18.95
C GLU A 219 -5.99 -10.11 18.71
N GLU A 220 -4.96 -9.27 18.91
CA GLU A 220 -5.04 -7.83 18.60
C GLU A 220 -5.28 -7.58 17.12
N THR A 221 -4.68 -8.39 16.22
CA THR A 221 -4.91 -8.28 14.78
C THR A 221 -6.38 -8.43 14.43
N GLY A 222 -7.04 -9.46 14.96
CA GLY A 222 -8.45 -9.73 14.67
C GLY A 222 -9.35 -8.57 15.11
N ILE A 223 -9.09 -8.02 16.30
CA ILE A 223 -9.81 -6.85 16.82
C ILE A 223 -9.59 -5.63 15.91
N TYR A 224 -8.36 -5.43 15.44
CA TYR A 224 -8.04 -4.28 14.59
C TYR A 224 -8.61 -4.40 13.19
N GLU A 225 -8.60 -5.60 12.60
CA GLU A 225 -9.28 -5.86 11.32
C GLU A 225 -10.76 -5.54 11.41
N GLU A 226 -11.46 -6.07 12.41
CA GLU A 226 -12.87 -5.78 12.58
C GLU A 226 -13.12 -4.27 12.74
N LYS A 227 -12.31 -3.59 13.57
CA LYS A 227 -12.41 -2.14 13.76
C LYS A 227 -12.20 -1.35 12.46
N HIS A 228 -11.20 -1.72 11.66
CA HIS A 228 -10.89 -1.06 10.40
C HIS A 228 -11.95 -1.33 9.33
N ARG A 229 -12.41 -2.58 9.20
CA ARG A 229 -13.51 -2.96 8.30
C ARG A 229 -14.79 -2.20 8.62
N ASN A 230 -15.16 -2.11 9.90
CA ASN A 230 -16.32 -1.36 10.36
C ASN A 230 -16.18 0.15 10.11
N ARG A 231 -14.97 0.71 10.30
CA ARG A 231 -14.70 2.13 10.00
C ARG A 231 -14.82 2.40 8.50
N TRP A 232 -14.30 1.51 7.66
CA TRP A 232 -14.44 1.60 6.21
C TRP A 232 -15.90 1.52 5.76
N GLY A 233 -16.68 0.59 6.29
CA GLY A 233 -18.11 0.46 5.99
C GLY A 233 -18.88 1.76 6.22
N ARG A 234 -18.70 2.39 7.38
CA ARG A 234 -19.34 3.68 7.70
C ARG A 234 -18.93 4.82 6.77
N LEU A 235 -17.64 4.88 6.37
CA LEU A 235 -17.16 5.88 5.42
C LEU A 235 -17.76 5.66 4.02
N LEU A 236 -17.87 4.40 3.60
CA LEU A 236 -18.44 4.03 2.31
C LEU A 236 -19.93 4.35 2.24
N GLU A 237 -20.70 4.07 3.30
CA GLU A 237 -22.13 4.43 3.38
C GLU A 237 -22.34 5.94 3.24
N ARG A 238 -21.51 6.74 3.90
CA ARG A 238 -21.55 8.21 3.79
C ARG A 238 -21.21 8.66 2.38
N TYR A 239 -20.12 8.15 1.81
CA TYR A 239 -19.75 8.42 0.42
C TYR A 239 -20.88 8.08 -0.57
N GLN A 240 -21.47 6.90 -0.44
CA GLN A 240 -22.58 6.47 -1.30
C GLN A 240 -23.77 7.42 -1.18
N THR A 241 -24.14 7.84 0.03
CA THR A 241 -25.23 8.81 0.23
C THR A 241 -25.00 10.08 -0.60
N ILE A 242 -23.78 10.62 -0.59
CA ILE A 242 -23.41 11.83 -1.35
C ILE A 242 -23.60 11.63 -2.86
N ILE A 243 -23.09 10.51 -3.40
CA ILE A 243 -23.16 10.23 -4.83
C ILE A 243 -24.62 10.05 -5.29
N HIS A 244 -25.44 9.34 -4.49
CA HIS A 244 -26.86 9.16 -4.80
C HIS A 244 -27.63 10.49 -4.79
N SER A 245 -27.37 11.35 -3.81
CA SER A 245 -27.96 12.70 -3.77
C SER A 245 -27.56 13.56 -4.95
N ALA A 246 -26.28 13.50 -5.37
CA ALA A 246 -25.80 14.26 -6.53
C ALA A 246 -26.47 13.82 -7.84
N THR A 247 -26.73 12.52 -8.02
CA THR A 247 -27.44 12.01 -9.21
C THR A 247 -28.92 12.38 -9.24
N LEU A 248 -29.59 12.49 -8.08
CA LEU A 248 -30.99 12.91 -8.01
C LEU A 248 -31.15 14.39 -8.37
N ASP A 249 -30.25 15.25 -7.90
CA ASP A 249 -30.25 16.69 -8.21
C ASP A 249 -29.96 17.01 -9.69
N GLU A 250 -29.22 16.15 -10.40
CA GLU A 250 -29.02 16.27 -11.85
C GLU A 250 -30.26 15.82 -12.65
N SER A 251 -30.99 14.80 -12.16
CA SER A 251 -32.23 14.35 -12.80
C SER A 251 -33.41 15.33 -12.62
N ASP A 252 -33.46 16.08 -11.52
CA ASP A 252 -34.50 17.09 -11.28
C ASP A 252 -34.26 18.42 -12.04
N LYS A 253 -33.05 18.64 -12.58
CA LYS A 253 -32.76 19.82 -13.43
C LYS A 253 -33.07 19.62 -14.91
N LEU A 254 -33.51 18.42 -15.30
CA LEU A 254 -33.88 18.06 -16.66
C LEU A 254 -35.37 17.67 -16.75
N SER A 255 -36.28 18.60 -16.48
CA SER A 255 -37.54 18.78 -17.23
C SER A 255 -38.40 19.93 -16.68
N PRO A 256 -39.04 20.69 -17.57
CA PRO A 256 -40.46 20.45 -17.76
C PRO A 256 -40.84 20.45 -19.25
N GLU A 257 -41.33 19.31 -19.77
CA GLU A 257 -42.64 19.17 -20.42
C GLU A 257 -42.78 17.82 -21.18
N ALA A 258 -43.92 17.16 -20.89
CA ALA A 258 -44.64 16.19 -21.73
C ALA A 258 -44.20 14.70 -21.71
N PRO A 259 -45.16 13.75 -21.92
CA PRO A 259 -45.32 12.62 -21.01
C PRO A 259 -45.06 11.23 -21.62
N SER A 260 -44.80 10.29 -20.70
CA SER A 260 -45.07 8.85 -20.81
C SER A 260 -44.40 8.09 -21.94
N GLN A 261 -43.31 7.37 -21.63
CA GLN A 261 -43.15 5.99 -22.06
C GLN A 261 -42.30 5.19 -21.06
N ILE A 262 -42.87 4.05 -20.69
CA ILE A 262 -42.44 3.10 -19.67
C ILE A 262 -41.04 2.57 -19.99
N SER A 263 -40.12 2.66 -19.04
CA SER A 263 -39.01 1.71 -18.93
C SER A 263 -38.81 1.36 -17.47
N THR A 264 -38.91 0.06 -17.24
CA THR A 264 -38.93 -0.62 -15.95
C THR A 264 -37.63 -0.43 -15.19
N ASN A 265 -37.77 0.03 -13.94
CA ASN A 265 -36.75 0.02 -12.90
C ASN A 265 -36.20 -1.41 -12.70
N GLU A 266 -34.88 -1.57 -12.79
CA GLU A 266 -34.18 -2.70 -12.17
C GLU A 266 -33.70 -2.27 -10.78
N GLU A 267 -34.35 -2.82 -9.75
CA GLU A 267 -33.94 -2.73 -8.35
C GLU A 267 -32.47 -3.15 -8.20
N HIS A 268 -31.64 -2.23 -7.74
CA HIS A 268 -30.26 -2.55 -7.34
C HIS A 268 -30.29 -3.25 -5.97
N GLN A 269 -30.57 -4.56 -5.97
CA GLN A 269 -30.19 -5.43 -4.86
C GLN A 269 -28.74 -5.88 -5.07
N ILE A 270 -27.83 -5.45 -4.20
CA ILE A 270 -26.50 -6.06 -4.08
C ILE A 270 -26.27 -6.49 -2.63
N THR A 271 -26.02 -7.78 -2.52
CA THR A 271 -25.91 -8.63 -1.34
C THR A 271 -24.62 -8.36 -0.56
N ILE A 272 -24.74 -8.25 0.77
CA ILE A 272 -23.63 -8.37 1.75
C ILE A 272 -23.00 -9.76 1.59
N PRO A 273 -21.65 -9.92 1.52
CA PRO A 273 -21.06 -11.26 1.39
C PRO A 273 -21.39 -12.10 2.63
N PRO A 274 -21.91 -13.34 2.46
CA PRO A 274 -22.19 -14.22 3.59
C PRO A 274 -20.89 -14.76 4.18
N THR A 275 -20.82 -14.77 5.50
CA THR A 275 -19.80 -15.46 6.30
C THR A 275 -19.76 -16.94 5.93
N GLU A 276 -18.60 -17.44 5.49
CA GLU A 276 -18.43 -18.84 5.05
C GLU A 276 -18.79 -19.84 6.17
N LYS A 277 -19.83 -20.64 5.91
CA LYS A 277 -20.01 -21.96 6.52
C LYS A 277 -19.89 -23.02 5.41
N LYS A 278 -19.22 -24.11 5.75
CA LYS A 278 -18.79 -25.22 4.88
C LYS A 278 -19.89 -25.87 4.03
N ALA A 279 -19.52 -26.13 2.77
CA ALA A 279 -19.78 -27.28 1.89
C ALA A 279 -21.21 -27.61 1.38
N ILE A 280 -21.36 -27.72 0.04
CA ILE A 280 -21.62 -28.94 -0.79
C ILE A 280 -21.98 -28.49 -2.23
N ILE A 281 -21.44 -29.16 -3.25
CA ILE A 281 -21.71 -28.97 -4.71
C ILE A 281 -22.97 -29.79 -5.11
N PRO A 282 -23.82 -29.32 -6.05
CA PRO A 282 -23.90 -29.99 -7.35
C PRO A 282 -24.14 -29.06 -8.58
N ASP A 283 -24.13 -29.73 -9.75
CA ASP A 283 -23.84 -29.35 -11.14
C ASP A 283 -24.88 -28.58 -12.01
N SER A 284 -24.33 -28.02 -13.11
CA SER A 284 -24.95 -27.72 -14.45
C SER A 284 -25.89 -26.51 -14.58
N SER A 285 -26.12 -25.84 -15.72
CA SER A 285 -25.48 -25.70 -17.05
C SER A 285 -26.17 -24.56 -17.82
N ASN A 286 -25.49 -24.08 -18.88
CA ASN A 286 -25.98 -23.26 -20.01
C ASN A 286 -26.10 -21.74 -19.87
N GLY A 287 -25.32 -21.05 -20.71
CA GLY A 287 -25.16 -19.62 -20.75
C GLY A 287 -26.12 -18.87 -21.68
N LYS A 288 -26.08 -17.55 -21.56
CA LYS A 288 -26.02 -16.56 -22.65
C LYS A 288 -25.43 -15.27 -22.07
N LYS A 289 -24.35 -14.77 -22.68
CA LYS A 289 -23.72 -13.48 -22.37
C LYS A 289 -24.59 -12.35 -22.92
N PRO A 290 -24.80 -11.26 -22.15
CA PRO A 290 -24.92 -9.92 -22.70
C PRO A 290 -23.66 -9.11 -22.37
N GLU A 291 -23.30 -8.24 -23.32
CA GLU A 291 -22.10 -7.41 -23.32
C GLU A 291 -22.15 -6.31 -22.25
N SER A 292 -20.96 -5.94 -21.80
CA SER A 292 -20.66 -5.23 -20.56
C SER A 292 -20.37 -3.75 -20.76
N ASN A 293 -20.94 -2.90 -19.90
CA ASN A 293 -20.38 -1.65 -19.42
C ASN A 293 -20.29 -1.79 -17.88
N GLY A 294 -19.21 -1.60 -17.14
CA GLY A 294 -17.87 -1.08 -17.43
C GLY A 294 -17.45 -0.15 -16.29
N PHE A 295 -17.10 -0.68 -15.09
CA PHE A 295 -16.03 -0.14 -14.21
C PHE A 295 -15.82 -0.94 -12.90
N PHE A 296 -16.87 -1.47 -12.26
CA PHE A 296 -16.76 -2.00 -10.88
C PHE A 296 -16.42 -3.49 -10.72
N ARG A 297 -16.20 -4.25 -11.81
CA ARG A 297 -15.94 -5.71 -11.72
C ARG A 297 -14.47 -6.11 -11.51
N ASN A 298 -13.52 -5.18 -11.57
CA ASN A 298 -12.09 -5.51 -11.54
C ASN A 298 -11.42 -5.45 -10.16
N SER A 299 -12.11 -5.06 -9.09
CA SER A 299 -11.49 -4.98 -7.74
C SER A 299 -11.29 -6.34 -7.06
N ILE A 300 -11.92 -7.42 -7.56
CA ILE A 300 -11.93 -8.73 -6.88
C ILE A 300 -10.83 -9.68 -7.41
N PHE A 301 -10.24 -9.44 -8.59
CA PHE A 301 -9.38 -10.43 -9.25
C PHE A 301 -7.88 -10.10 -9.37
N TYR A 302 -7.41 -8.95 -8.89
CA TYR A 302 -5.98 -8.60 -8.94
C TYR A 302 -5.26 -8.60 -7.57
N SER A 303 -5.99 -8.78 -6.47
CA SER A 303 -5.42 -8.71 -5.11
C SER A 303 -4.63 -9.95 -4.67
N GLY A 304 -4.67 -11.06 -5.40
CA GLY A 304 -3.98 -12.30 -5.02
C GLY A 304 -2.46 -12.25 -5.21
N LEU A 305 -1.97 -11.48 -6.20
CA LEU A 305 -0.54 -11.38 -6.50
C LEU A 305 0.18 -10.35 -5.61
N ALA A 306 -0.54 -9.33 -5.13
CA ALA A 306 -0.03 -8.28 -4.24
C ALA A 306 0.39 -8.83 -2.87
N ILE A 307 -0.28 -9.89 -2.39
CA ILE A 307 0.03 -10.55 -1.12
C ILE A 307 1.38 -11.28 -1.21
N ALA A 308 1.68 -11.93 -2.35
CA ALA A 308 2.91 -12.70 -2.51
C ALA A 308 4.18 -11.84 -2.48
N GLY A 309 4.16 -10.64 -3.10
CA GLY A 309 5.31 -9.73 -3.11
C GLY A 309 5.59 -9.07 -1.76
N ALA A 310 4.54 -8.59 -1.07
CA ALA A 310 4.69 -7.96 0.25
C ALA A 310 5.05 -8.97 1.35
N VAL A 311 4.49 -10.20 1.30
CA VAL A 311 4.84 -11.29 2.22
C VAL A 311 6.27 -11.76 2.00
N ALA A 312 6.76 -11.81 0.75
CA ALA A 312 8.15 -12.18 0.47
C ALA A 312 9.15 -11.17 1.05
N VAL A 313 8.89 -9.86 0.94
CA VAL A 313 9.73 -8.82 1.58
C VAL A 313 9.69 -8.93 3.10
N CYS A 314 8.53 -9.18 3.70
CA CYS A 314 8.42 -9.35 5.15
C CYS A 314 8.99 -10.68 5.68
N MET A 315 8.96 -11.75 4.88
CA MET A 315 9.70 -13.00 5.17
C MET A 315 11.20 -12.76 5.11
N LEU A 316 11.67 -11.91 4.18
CA LEU A 316 13.08 -11.55 4.04
C LEU A 316 13.57 -10.61 5.15
N MET A 317 12.73 -9.68 5.58
CA MET A 317 12.96 -8.78 6.72
C MET A 317 13.35 -9.52 7.99
N ALA A 318 12.75 -10.69 8.20
CA ALA A 318 13.00 -11.48 9.37
C ALA A 318 14.31 -12.28 9.36
N TYR A 319 15.06 -12.18 8.27
CA TYR A 319 16.45 -12.63 8.21
C TYR A 319 17.44 -11.53 8.61
N PHE A 320 17.11 -10.24 8.40
CA PHE A 320 18.00 -9.11 8.71
C PHE A 320 17.80 -8.53 10.11
N THR A 321 16.62 -8.72 10.67
CA THR A 321 16.20 -8.09 11.92
C THR A 321 16.45 -8.99 13.14
N LYS A 322 16.73 -10.29 12.91
CA LYS A 322 17.32 -11.23 13.88
C LYS A 322 18.76 -10.88 14.30
N GLY A 323 19.49 -10.15 13.47
CA GLY A 323 20.87 -9.68 13.73
C GLY A 323 20.96 -8.40 14.55
N ASN A 324 19.84 -7.71 14.82
CA ASN A 324 19.85 -6.38 15.44
C ASN A 324 19.94 -6.40 16.97
N LYS A 325 20.56 -7.44 17.56
CA LYS A 325 20.77 -7.50 19.01
C LYS A 325 21.91 -6.60 19.51
N SER A 326 22.72 -6.00 18.65
CA SER A 326 23.81 -5.11 19.11
C SER A 326 24.53 -4.24 18.07
N ASP A 327 24.41 -4.50 16.76
CA ASP A 327 25.50 -4.06 15.86
C ASP A 327 25.24 -2.79 15.01
N LEU A 328 24.00 -2.29 14.89
CA LEU A 328 23.81 -0.98 14.23
C LEU A 328 24.24 0.20 15.12
N GLY A 329 24.14 0.06 16.44
CA GLY A 329 24.56 1.10 17.41
C GLY A 329 26.07 1.27 17.53
N THR A 330 26.85 0.29 17.05
CA THR A 330 28.33 0.33 17.02
C THR A 330 28.89 0.79 15.68
N LEU A 331 28.15 0.64 14.58
CA LEU A 331 28.56 1.11 13.24
C LEU A 331 28.34 2.62 13.01
N LEU A 332 27.46 3.26 13.79
CA LEU A 332 27.08 4.67 13.61
C LEU A 332 27.60 5.61 14.72
N LYS A 333 28.48 5.14 15.61
CA LYS A 333 29.16 6.02 16.56
C LYS A 333 30.57 6.37 16.05
N PRO A 334 30.89 7.65 15.80
CA PRO A 334 32.27 8.04 15.55
C PRO A 334 33.09 7.72 16.81
N SER A 335 34.27 7.14 16.59
CA SER A 335 35.27 6.86 17.64
C SER A 335 35.80 8.14 18.26
#